data_AF-A0A661SUD6-F1
#
_entry.id   AF-A0A661SUD6-F1
#
_cell.length_a   1.000
_cell.length_b   1.000
_cell.length_c   1.000
_cell.angle_alpha   90.00
_cell.angle_beta   90.00
_cell.angle_gamma   90.00
#
_symmetry.space_group_name_H-M   'P 1'
#
loop_
_entity.id
_entity.type
_entity.pdbx_description
1 polymer ?
#
loop_
_entity_poly.entity_id
_entity_poly.type
_entity_poly.pdbx_seq_one_letter_code
_entity_poly.pdbx_strand_id
1 'polypeptide(L)' 'MKVTGDLNNDGEANLTDAILALKVLSGIDTRGLIRPDYDEKVDADGDDRIGLSEAIYGLQVAAELR' A
#
# COMPACT_ATOMS: atom_id res chain seq x y z
N MET A 1 -7.13 10.02 -9.40
CA MET A 1 -6.27 9.11 -10.21
C MET A 1 -5.73 8.08 -9.24
N LYS A 2 -5.62 6.80 -9.64
CA LYS A 2 -5.04 5.78 -8.76
C LYS A 2 -3.52 5.87 -8.82
N VAL A 3 -2.89 5.74 -7.66
CA VAL A 3 -1.43 5.74 -7.51
C VAL A 3 -1.04 4.33 -7.07
N THR A 4 -0.03 3.75 -7.72
CA THR A 4 0.52 2.45 -7.32
C THR A 4 1.09 2.57 -5.92
N GLY A 5 0.69 1.69 -5.01
CA GLY A 5 1.08 1.69 -3.60
C GLY A 5 0.25 2.61 -2.68
N ASP A 6 -0.70 3.39 -3.19
CA ASP A 6 -1.60 4.25 -2.39
C ASP A 6 -2.76 3.42 -1.80
N LEU A 7 -2.55 2.89 -0.59
CA LEU A 7 -3.46 2.00 0.12
C LEU A 7 -4.54 2.73 0.90
N ASN A 8 -4.30 3.97 1.33
CA ASN A 8 -5.24 4.76 2.11
C ASN A 8 -6.06 5.76 1.26
N ASN A 9 -5.78 5.87 -0.05
CA ASN A 9 -6.39 6.79 -0.99
C ASN A 9 -6.18 8.27 -0.62
N ASP A 10 -4.99 8.61 -0.10
CA ASP A 10 -4.56 10.00 0.13
C ASP A 10 -3.89 10.64 -1.11
N GLY A 11 -3.65 9.84 -2.15
CA GLY A 11 -3.08 10.27 -3.42
C GLY A 11 -1.56 10.19 -3.50
N GLU A 12 -0.91 9.64 -2.48
CA GLU A 12 0.53 9.37 -2.44
C GLU A 12 0.78 7.91 -2.07
N ALA A 13 1.93 7.37 -2.47
CA ALA A 13 2.41 6.09 -1.99
C ALA A 13 3.63 6.34 -1.12
N ASN A 14 3.47 6.25 0.20
CA ASN A 14 4.49 6.69 1.14
C ASN A 14 4.63 5.73 2.34
N LEU A 15 5.30 6.20 3.40
CA LEU A 15 5.53 5.39 4.59
C LEU A 15 4.21 4.99 5.28
N THR A 16 3.14 5.78 5.15
CA THR A 16 1.81 5.46 5.69
C THR A 16 1.28 4.17 5.07
N ASP A 17 1.38 4.03 3.75
CA ASP A 17 0.98 2.83 3.03
C ASP A 17 1.85 1.63 3.40
N ALA A 18 3.15 1.84 3.55
CA ALA A 18 4.05 0.78 4.00
C ALA A 18 3.63 0.24 5.38
N ILE A 19 3.29 1.12 6.33
CA ILE A 19 2.79 0.70 7.64
C ILE A 19 1.43 0.01 7.55
N LEU A 20 0.54 0.45 6.65
CA LEU A 20 -0.75 -0.23 6.44
C LEU A 20 -0.57 -1.65 5.92
N ALA A 21 0.31 -1.87 4.94
CA ALA A 21 0.64 -3.20 4.45
C ALA A 21 1.21 -4.10 5.55
N LEU A 22 2.12 -3.58 6.40
CA LEU A 22 2.66 -4.33 7.54
C LEU A 22 1.59 -4.66 8.60
N LYS A 23 0.62 -3.77 8.83
CA LYS A 23 -0.52 -4.05 9.72
C LYS A 23 -1.38 -5.20 9.17
N VAL A 24 -1.66 -5.21 7.86
CA VAL A 24 -2.37 -6.30 7.19
C VAL A 24 -1.65 -7.63 7.41
N LEU A 25 -0.34 -7.69 7.13
CA LEU A 25 0.48 -8.89 7.33
C LEU A 25 0.54 -9.35 8.80
N SER A 26 0.48 -8.42 9.74
CA SER A 26 0.52 -8.71 11.17
C SER A 26 -0.84 -9.11 11.77
N GLY A 27 -1.91 -9.14 10.96
CA GLY A 27 -3.27 -9.39 11.44
C GLY A 27 -3.83 -8.29 12.35
N ILE A 28 -3.28 -7.08 12.27
CA ILE A 28 -3.81 -5.90 12.98
C ILE A 28 -5.05 -5.42 12.22
N ASP A 29 -6.09 -5.02 12.96
CA ASP A 29 -7.32 -4.50 12.37
C ASP A 29 -7.05 -3.22 11.54
N THR A 30 -7.37 -3.29 10.24
CA THR A 30 -7.23 -2.19 9.28
C THR A 30 -8.57 -1.79 8.66
N ARG A 31 -9.70 -2.22 9.24
CA ARG A 31 -11.04 -1.87 8.72
C ARG A 31 -11.21 -0.36 8.65
N GLY A 32 -11.60 0.12 7.47
CA GLY A 32 -11.79 1.55 7.20
C GLY A 32 -10.51 2.35 6.97
N LEU A 33 -9.32 1.73 7.03
CA LEU A 33 -8.04 2.37 6.72
C LEU A 33 -7.55 2.07 5.30
N ILE A 34 -7.97 0.94 4.75
CA ILE A 34 -7.66 0.55 3.37
C ILE A 34 -8.76 1.07 2.44
N ARG A 35 -8.35 1.62 1.30
CA ARG A 35 -9.26 2.06 0.24
C ARG A 35 -10.16 0.90 -0.24
N PRO A 36 -11.46 1.15 -0.48
CA PRO A 36 -12.39 0.10 -0.89
C PRO A 36 -12.21 -0.34 -2.36
N ASP A 37 -11.45 0.42 -3.14
CA ASP A 37 -11.24 0.24 -4.57
C ASP A 37 -9.82 -0.26 -4.90
N TYR A 38 -9.25 -1.12 -4.05
CA TYR A 38 -7.97 -1.80 -4.36
C TYR A 38 -8.12 -2.66 -5.63
N ASP A 39 -7.27 -2.41 -6.62
CA ASP A 39 -7.23 -3.06 -7.93
C ASP A 39 -5.80 -3.03 -8.50
N GLU A 40 -5.64 -3.51 -9.73
CA GLU A 40 -4.34 -3.64 -10.41
C GLU A 40 -3.56 -2.34 -10.58
N LYS A 41 -4.17 -1.17 -10.37
CA LYS A 41 -3.49 0.13 -10.44
C LYS A 41 -2.87 0.55 -9.13
N VAL A 42 -3.39 0.03 -8.01
CA VAL A 42 -2.88 0.27 -6.66
C VAL A 42 -1.90 -0.84 -6.27
N ASP A 43 -2.22 -2.06 -6.63
CA ASP A 43 -1.39 -3.24 -6.40
C ASP A 43 0.02 -3.04 -6.97
N ALA A 44 1.03 -3.21 -6.10
CA ALA A 44 2.41 -2.88 -6.42
C ALA A 44 3.10 -3.94 -7.30
N ASP A 45 2.68 -5.20 -7.25
CA ASP A 45 3.27 -6.30 -8.01
C ASP A 45 2.28 -7.12 -8.86
N GLY A 46 0.98 -6.83 -8.73
CA GLY A 46 -0.09 -7.43 -9.52
C GLY A 46 -0.51 -8.82 -9.03
N ASP A 47 -0.32 -9.12 -7.74
CA ASP A 47 -0.69 -10.41 -7.14
C ASP A 47 -2.11 -10.46 -6.53
N ASP A 48 -2.87 -9.35 -6.65
CA ASP A 48 -4.19 -9.09 -6.09
C ASP A 48 -4.23 -9.13 -4.54
N ARG A 49 -3.11 -8.86 -3.85
CA ARG A 49 -3.01 -8.93 -2.38
C ARG A 49 -2.23 -7.75 -1.81
N ILE A 50 -2.68 -7.27 -0.65
CA ILE A 50 -1.89 -6.35 0.17
C ILE A 50 -0.89 -7.15 0.99
N GLY A 51 0.40 -7.00 0.71
CA GLY A 51 1.45 -7.78 1.35
C GLY A 51 2.80 -7.07 1.45
N LEU A 52 3.88 -7.87 1.38
CA LEU A 52 5.23 -7.35 1.53
C LEU A 52 5.62 -6.45 0.35
N SER A 53 5.04 -6.68 -0.83
CA SER A 53 5.31 -5.91 -2.03
C SER A 53 4.87 -4.46 -1.87
N GLU A 54 3.66 -4.19 -1.38
CA GLU A 54 3.18 -2.85 -1.02
C GLU A 54 4.05 -2.21 0.06
N ALA A 55 4.43 -2.99 1.09
CA ALA A 55 5.29 -2.49 2.16
C ALA A 55 6.65 -2.02 1.64
N ILE A 56 7.29 -2.83 0.79
CA ILE A 56 8.57 -2.51 0.17
C ILE A 56 8.42 -1.33 -0.80
N TYR A 57 7.32 -1.27 -1.55
CA TYR A 57 7.05 -0.16 -2.48
C TYR A 57 7.02 1.18 -1.74
N GLY A 58 6.21 1.31 -0.68
CA GLY A 58 6.13 2.53 0.11
C GLY A 58 7.46 2.90 0.79
N LEU A 59 8.24 1.90 1.23
CA LEU A 59 9.60 2.12 1.76
C LEU A 59 10.58 2.61 0.68
N GLN A 60 10.50 2.08 -0.54
CA GLN A 60 11.36 2.51 -1.65
C GLN A 60 11.04 3.95 -2.06
N VAL A 61 9.76 4.33 -2.11
CA VAL A 61 9.37 5.73 -2.37
C VAL A 61 9.85 6.64 -1.23
N ALA A 62 9.62 6.26 0.03
CA ALA A 62 10.07 7.05 1.18
C ALA A 62 11.61 7.20 1.26
N ALA A 63 12.35 6.25 0.69
CA ALA A 63 13.81 6.28 0.60
C ALA A 63 14.34 6.94 -0.68
N GLU A 64 13.48 7.50 -1.53
CA GLU A 64 13.82 8.09 -2.83
C GLU A 64 14.56 7.13 -3.78
N LEU A 65 14.28 5.82 -3.64
CA LEU A 65 14.81 4.78 -4.53
C LEU A 65 13.91 4.55 -5.74
N ARG A 66 12.76 5.24 -5.79
CA ARG A 66 11.76 5.23 -6.85
C ARG A 66 11.17 6.62 -7.05
#